data_AF-A0A813HNP9-F1
#
_entry.id   AF-A0A813HNP9-F1
#
_cell.length_a   1.000
_cell.length_b   1.000
_cell.length_c   1.000
_cell.angle_alpha   90.00
_cell.angle_beta   90.00
_cell.angle_gamma   90.00
#
_symmetry.space_group_name_H-M   'P 1'
#
loop_
_entity.id
_entity.type
_entity.pdbx_description
1 polymer ?
#
loop_
_entity_poly.entity_id
_entity_poly.type
_entity_poly.pdbx_seq_one_letter_code
_entity_poly.pdbx_strand_id
1 'polypeptide(L)'
;MRGVEVTASCVYMPEHQAGWSYSISMRLVGTAAERGFKSCQLKSRKWAIKVEGEPEEIVRGEGVIGFFPILEDGGWRLNRESDPHGQYDAPQGHQAGHFRYQSCSGRSRSTRGTFGGELQMFPGTIQRPEGEPFWVRLEPFRLYVTDFHF
;
A
#
# COMPACT_ATOMS: atom_id res chain seq x y z
N MET A 1 -11.31 -10.49 0.89
CA MET A 1 -10.86 -9.26 0.17
C MET A 1 -11.54 -9.27 -1.19
N ARG A 2 -12.09 -8.15 -1.71
CA ARG A 2 -12.85 -8.10 -2.98
C ARG A 2 -11.95 -8.22 -4.22
N GLY A 3 -11.07 -9.23 -4.26
CA GLY A 3 -10.12 -9.47 -5.34
C GLY A 3 -8.99 -8.45 -5.46
N VAL A 4 -8.61 -7.82 -4.35
CA VAL A 4 -7.36 -7.08 -4.22
C VAL A 4 -6.45 -7.86 -3.29
N GLU A 5 -5.25 -8.20 -3.76
CA GLU A 5 -4.19 -8.78 -2.94
C GLU A 5 -3.22 -7.66 -2.57
N VAL A 6 -2.85 -7.59 -1.29
CA VAL A 6 -1.85 -6.65 -0.78
C VAL A 6 -0.81 -7.45 0.00
N THR A 7 0.45 -7.26 -0.36
CA THR A 7 1.59 -7.87 0.31
C THR A 7 2.56 -6.79 0.77
N ALA A 8 3.32 -7.08 1.81
CA ALA A 8 4.30 -6.15 2.34
C ALA A 8 5.56 -6.89 2.80
N SER A 9 6.68 -6.18 2.72
CA SER A 9 7.95 -6.56 3.34
C SER A 9 8.57 -5.36 4.02
N CYS A 10 9.42 -5.59 5.02
CA CYS A 10 10.20 -4.55 5.66
C CYS A 10 11.64 -4.98 5.89
N VAL A 11 12.51 -3.99 5.92
CA VAL A 11 13.93 -4.11 6.21
C VAL A 11 14.29 -3.09 7.28
N TYR A 12 15.03 -3.55 8.30
CA TYR A 12 15.59 -2.66 9.31
C TYR A 12 16.79 -1.87 8.75
N MET A 13 16.86 -0.58 9.06
CA MET A 13 17.93 0.31 8.65
C MET A 13 18.64 0.87 9.89
N PRO A 14 19.65 0.17 10.45
CA PRO A 14 20.27 0.53 11.73
C PRO A 14 20.91 1.92 11.74
N GLU A 15 21.41 2.38 10.60
CA GLU A 15 22.13 3.66 10.47
C GLU A 15 21.21 4.83 10.07
N HIS A 16 19.92 4.58 9.78
CA HIS A 16 18.98 5.59 9.32
C HIS A 16 18.03 6.01 10.44
N GLN A 17 17.84 7.33 10.62
CA GLN A 17 16.94 7.90 11.65
C GLN A 17 15.47 7.45 11.54
N ALA A 18 15.10 6.90 10.38
CA ALA A 18 13.75 6.39 10.14
C ALA A 18 13.54 4.95 10.64
N GLY A 19 14.58 4.21 11.04
CA GLY A 19 14.46 2.87 11.62
C GLY A 19 14.14 1.75 10.63
N TRP A 20 13.05 1.85 9.86
CA TRP A 20 12.61 0.81 8.92
C TRP A 20 12.30 1.37 7.54
N SER A 21 12.61 0.59 6.52
CA SER A 21 12.03 0.73 5.18
C SER A 21 11.02 -0.39 4.96
N TYR A 22 9.91 -0.08 4.31
CA TYR A 22 8.93 -1.07 3.91
C TYR A 22 8.61 -0.94 2.43
N SER A 23 8.28 -2.07 1.82
CA SER A 23 7.71 -2.15 0.47
C SER A 23 6.32 -2.75 0.56
N ILE A 24 5.33 -2.07 -0.02
CA ILE A 24 3.97 -2.58 -0.14
C ILE A 24 3.68 -2.77 -1.62
N SER A 25 3.16 -3.93 -1.97
CA SER A 25 2.72 -4.25 -3.33
C SER A 25 1.27 -4.68 -3.36
N MET A 26 0.58 -4.29 -4.43
CA MET A 26 -0.84 -4.55 -4.60
C MET A 26 -1.17 -4.91 -6.04
N ARG A 27 -2.16 -5.80 -6.22
CA ARG A 27 -2.69 -6.21 -7.53
C ARG A 27 -4.14 -6.65 -7.43
N LEU A 28 -4.83 -6.69 -8.57
CA LEU A 28 -6.08 -7.43 -8.69
C LEU A 28 -5.82 -8.94 -8.81
N VAL A 29 -6.70 -9.73 -8.21
CA VAL A 29 -6.75 -11.20 -8.29
C VAL A 29 -8.19 -11.65 -8.58
N GLY A 30 -8.34 -12.86 -9.13
CA GLY A 30 -9.62 -13.34 -9.66
C GLY A 30 -10.01 -12.65 -10.96
N THR A 31 -11.25 -12.86 -11.39
CA THR A 31 -11.86 -12.30 -12.60
C THR A 31 -12.72 -11.08 -12.27
N ALA A 32 -12.99 -10.24 -13.27
CA ALA A 32 -13.90 -9.09 -13.10
C ALA A 32 -15.31 -9.51 -12.65
N ALA A 33 -15.79 -10.68 -13.10
CA ALA A 33 -17.10 -11.22 -12.71
C ALA A 33 -17.14 -11.58 -11.22
N GLU A 34 -16.10 -12.21 -10.68
CA GLU A 34 -16.02 -12.58 -9.25
C GLU A 34 -15.91 -11.35 -8.33
N ARG A 35 -15.22 -10.29 -8.79
CA ARG A 35 -15.06 -9.05 -8.03
C ARG A 35 -16.26 -8.10 -8.12
N GLY A 36 -16.99 -8.19 -9.24
CA GLY A 36 -18.02 -7.24 -9.64
C GLY A 36 -17.47 -5.91 -10.20
N PHE A 37 -16.20 -5.86 -10.59
CA PHE A 37 -15.56 -4.69 -11.20
C PHE A 37 -14.30 -5.06 -12.00
N LYS A 38 -13.98 -4.25 -13.01
CA LYS A 38 -12.80 -4.44 -13.88
C LYS A 38 -11.54 -3.79 -13.33
N SER A 39 -11.69 -2.66 -12.67
CA SER A 39 -10.61 -1.91 -12.04
C SER A 39 -11.06 -1.37 -10.68
N CYS A 40 -10.09 -0.99 -9.86
CA CYS A 40 -10.38 -0.19 -8.68
C CYS A 40 -9.24 0.78 -8.39
N GLN A 41 -9.56 1.92 -7.81
CA GLN A 41 -8.59 2.96 -7.47
C GLN A 41 -8.46 3.13 -5.96
N LEU A 42 -7.22 3.26 -5.48
CA LEU A 42 -6.93 3.61 -4.10
C LEU A 42 -7.25 5.08 -3.84
N LYS A 43 -8.08 5.36 -2.83
CA LYS A 43 -8.39 6.71 -2.36
C LYS A 43 -7.59 7.11 -1.13
N SER A 44 -7.56 6.26 -0.11
CA SER A 44 -6.97 6.60 1.18
C SER A 44 -6.36 5.41 1.89
N ARG A 45 -5.47 5.68 2.84
CA ARG A 45 -4.82 4.71 3.72
C ARG A 45 -5.02 5.07 5.18
N LYS A 46 -5.09 4.04 6.02
CA LYS A 46 -5.09 4.12 7.47
C LYS A 46 -4.11 3.06 7.99
N TRP A 47 -2.93 3.48 8.39
CA TRP A 47 -1.94 2.60 9.00
C TRP A 47 -2.12 2.52 10.49
N ALA A 48 -1.93 1.31 11.02
CA ALA A 48 -1.84 1.01 12.43
C ALA A 48 -0.44 0.49 12.70
N ILE A 49 0.35 1.28 13.42
CA ILE A 49 1.77 1.01 13.70
C ILE A 49 1.87 0.82 15.19
N LYS A 50 2.25 -0.39 15.59
CA LYS A 50 2.42 -0.74 17.01
C LYS A 50 3.88 -1.03 17.26
N VAL A 51 4.46 -0.30 18.20
CA VAL A 51 5.81 -0.55 18.67
C VAL A 51 5.75 -1.11 20.09
N GLU A 52 6.63 -2.07 20.41
CA GLU A 52 6.64 -2.67 21.75
C GLU A 52 6.93 -1.62 22.83
N GLY A 53 6.06 -1.55 23.84
CA GLY A 53 6.16 -0.58 24.93
C GLY A 53 5.58 0.81 24.63
N GLU A 54 5.10 1.05 23.41
CA GLU A 54 4.49 2.33 23.01
C GLU A 54 3.00 2.16 22.65
N PRO A 55 2.19 3.23 22.77
CA PRO A 55 0.83 3.24 22.24
C PRO A 55 0.80 2.99 20.73
N GLU A 56 -0.30 2.42 20.24
CA GLU A 56 -0.50 2.27 18.79
C GLU A 56 -0.65 3.65 18.13
N GLU A 57 0.14 3.89 17.08
CA GLU A 57 0.07 5.07 16.23
C GLU A 57 -0.85 4.80 15.04
N ILE A 58 -1.84 5.68 14.83
CA ILE A 58 -2.73 5.63 13.67
C ILE A 58 -2.40 6.75 12.70
N VAL A 59 -1.94 6.40 11.50
CA VAL A 59 -1.60 7.36 10.44
C VAL A 59 -2.63 7.30 9.34
N ARG A 60 -3.29 8.42 9.05
CA ARG A 60 -4.28 8.54 7.97
C ARG A 60 -3.77 9.45 6.87
N GLY A 61 -4.11 9.15 5.62
CA GLY A 61 -3.75 10.01 4.50
C GLY A 61 -4.38 9.57 3.18
N GLU A 62 -4.34 10.47 2.21
CA GLU A 62 -4.78 10.20 0.84
C GLU A 62 -3.70 9.50 0.03
N GLY A 63 -4.12 8.56 -0.83
CA GLY A 63 -3.23 7.78 -1.69
C GLY A 63 -2.13 7.07 -0.91
N VAL A 64 -1.00 6.81 -1.57
CA VAL A 64 0.29 6.39 -1.00
C VAL A 64 1.37 7.20 -1.70
N ILE A 65 2.31 7.79 -0.95
CA ILE A 65 3.43 8.60 -1.51
C ILE A 65 3.01 9.68 -2.54
N GLY A 66 1.80 10.24 -2.42
CA GLY A 66 1.26 11.22 -3.38
C GLY A 66 0.61 10.58 -4.63
N PHE A 67 0.56 9.25 -4.69
CA PHE A 67 0.03 8.44 -5.78
C PHE A 67 -1.32 7.80 -5.40
N PHE A 68 -2.21 7.63 -6.37
CA PHE A 68 -3.55 7.05 -6.24
C PHE A 68 -3.71 5.85 -7.20
N PRO A 69 -3.03 4.72 -6.93
CA PRO A 69 -2.94 3.59 -7.86
C PRO A 69 -4.30 3.14 -8.39
N ILE A 70 -4.39 2.95 -9.72
CA ILE A 70 -5.53 2.31 -10.39
C ILE A 70 -5.10 0.89 -10.74
N LEU A 71 -5.72 -0.10 -10.11
CA LEU A 71 -5.43 -1.52 -10.34
C LEU A 71 -6.36 -2.08 -11.41
N GLU A 72 -5.80 -2.88 -12.32
CA GLU A 72 -6.51 -3.49 -13.45
C GLU A 72 -6.06 -4.95 -13.62
N ASP A 73 -6.77 -5.72 -14.43
CA ASP A 73 -6.34 -7.08 -14.73
C ASP A 73 -4.93 -7.10 -15.35
N GLY A 74 -4.05 -7.90 -14.76
CA GLY A 74 -2.65 -8.05 -15.20
C GLY A 74 -1.71 -6.91 -14.80
N GLY A 75 -2.19 -5.85 -14.14
CA GLY A 75 -1.36 -4.67 -13.93
C GLY A 75 -1.99 -3.52 -13.15
N TRP A 76 -1.46 -2.34 -13.42
CA TRP A 76 -1.96 -1.07 -12.91
C TRP A 76 -1.82 0.02 -13.98
N ARG A 77 -2.55 1.13 -13.84
CA ARG A 77 -2.55 2.21 -14.83
C ARG A 77 -1.81 3.42 -14.28
N LEU A 78 -0.87 3.93 -15.07
CA LEU A 78 -0.24 5.23 -14.88
C LEU A 78 -0.93 6.27 -15.77
N ASN A 79 -1.59 7.25 -15.16
CA ASN A 79 -2.16 8.42 -15.82
C ASN A 79 -2.26 9.59 -14.81
N ARG A 80 -2.85 10.72 -15.22
CA ARG A 80 -3.08 11.87 -14.32
C ARG A 80 -4.04 11.58 -13.15
N GLU A 81 -4.90 10.57 -13.25
CA GLU A 81 -5.77 10.18 -12.14
C GLU A 81 -5.00 9.40 -11.08
N SER A 82 -4.02 8.57 -11.48
CA SER A 82 -3.16 7.83 -10.56
C SER A 82 -1.97 8.64 -10.05
N ASP A 83 -1.47 9.57 -10.87
CA ASP A 83 -0.32 10.42 -10.57
C ASP A 83 -0.65 11.90 -10.84
N PRO A 84 -1.47 12.54 -9.97
CA PRO A 84 -1.88 13.93 -10.19
C PRO A 84 -0.71 14.92 -10.15
N HIS A 85 0.43 14.50 -9.60
CA HIS A 85 1.63 15.34 -9.44
C HIS A 85 2.72 15.03 -10.47
N GLY A 86 2.55 14.00 -11.31
CA GLY A 86 3.53 13.60 -12.32
C GLY A 86 4.89 13.21 -11.71
N GLN A 87 4.88 12.54 -10.56
CA GLN A 87 6.10 12.14 -9.86
C GLN A 87 6.77 10.90 -10.48
N TYR A 88 6.04 10.09 -11.24
CA TYR A 88 6.54 8.89 -11.90
C TYR A 88 6.92 9.16 -13.35
N ASP A 89 8.23 9.14 -13.61
CA ASP A 89 8.79 9.18 -14.96
C ASP A 89 8.79 7.77 -15.59
N ALA A 90 7.60 7.32 -15.97
CA ALA A 90 7.40 6.06 -16.67
C ALA A 90 6.39 6.23 -17.83
N PRO A 91 6.41 5.34 -18.84
CA PRO A 91 5.46 5.40 -19.94
C PRO A 91 4.02 5.40 -19.42
N GLN A 92 3.21 6.36 -19.87
CA GLN A 92 1.80 6.42 -19.49
C GLN A 92 1.04 5.18 -19.99
N GLY A 93 -0.01 4.79 -19.28
CA GLY A 93 -0.86 3.65 -19.63
C GLY A 93 -0.65 2.45 -18.73
N HIS A 94 -0.93 1.26 -19.27
CA HIS A 94 -0.90 0.01 -18.52
C HIS A 94 0.54 -0.42 -18.18
N GLN A 95 0.77 -0.69 -16.90
CA GLN A 95 2.00 -1.23 -16.33
C GLN A 95 1.73 -2.66 -15.86
N ALA A 96 2.43 -3.63 -16.42
CA ALA A 96 2.23 -5.03 -16.08
C ALA A 96 2.72 -5.35 -14.65
N GLY A 97 2.04 -6.30 -13.99
CA GLY A 97 2.44 -6.80 -12.68
C GLY A 97 1.89 -6.00 -11.50
N HIS A 98 2.62 -5.99 -10.39
CA HIS A 98 2.13 -5.37 -9.15
C HIS A 98 2.46 -3.88 -9.16
N PHE A 99 1.53 -3.05 -8.69
CA PHE A 99 1.92 -1.73 -8.21
C PHE A 99 2.76 -1.91 -6.95
N ARG A 100 3.93 -1.28 -6.88
CA ARG A 100 4.83 -1.35 -5.72
C ARG A 100 5.31 0.04 -5.36
N TYR A 101 5.27 0.35 -4.07
CA TYR A 101 5.91 1.54 -3.53
C TYR A 101 6.77 1.18 -2.32
N GLN A 102 7.68 2.09 -2.00
CA GLN A 102 8.55 2.00 -0.83
C GLN A 102 8.43 3.28 -0.01
N SER A 103 8.51 3.14 1.31
CA SER A 103 8.55 4.27 2.23
C SER A 103 9.21 3.82 3.53
N CYS A 104 9.32 4.72 4.52
CA CYS A 104 10.00 4.48 5.77
C CYS A 104 9.08 4.75 6.96
N SER A 105 9.32 4.05 8.07
CA SER A 105 8.60 4.21 9.35
C SER A 105 9.54 3.83 10.49
N GLY A 106 9.49 4.51 11.63
CA GLY A 106 10.30 4.11 12.79
C GLY A 106 11.03 5.23 13.51
N ARG A 107 10.31 6.27 13.95
CA ARG A 107 10.85 7.26 14.91
C ARG A 107 11.02 6.71 16.33
N SER A 108 10.85 5.40 16.55
CA SER A 108 10.85 4.77 17.87
C SER A 108 12.21 4.17 18.25
N ARG A 109 12.46 4.08 19.56
CA ARG A 109 13.64 3.46 20.18
C ARG A 109 13.60 1.93 20.20
N SER A 110 12.46 1.31 19.92
CA SER A 110 12.32 -0.15 19.94
C SER A 110 12.45 -0.77 18.54
N THR A 111 13.14 -1.91 18.50
CA THR A 111 13.41 -2.71 17.30
C THR A 111 12.33 -3.76 17.01
N ARG A 112 11.23 -3.74 17.78
CA ARG A 112 10.13 -4.71 17.67
C ARG A 112 8.80 -4.01 17.55
N GLY A 113 8.01 -4.43 16.56
CA GLY A 113 6.67 -3.90 16.36
C GLY A 113 5.89 -4.65 15.28
N THR A 114 4.70 -4.13 14.97
CA THR A 114 3.89 -4.57 13.85
C THR A 114 3.42 -3.38 13.04
N PHE A 115 3.38 -3.54 11.72
CA PHE A 115 2.79 -2.59 10.79
C PHE A 115 1.64 -3.29 10.07
N GLY A 116 0.46 -2.68 10.10
CA GLY A 116 -0.68 -3.13 9.31
C GLY A 116 -1.60 -1.97 8.99
N GLY A 117 -2.80 -2.27 8.48
CA GLY A 117 -3.83 -1.25 8.33
C GLY A 117 -4.82 -1.55 7.23
N GLU A 118 -5.42 -0.47 6.73
CA GLU A 118 -6.56 -0.53 5.82
C GLU A 118 -6.38 0.47 4.68
N LEU A 119 -6.76 0.04 3.49
CA LEU A 119 -6.76 0.81 2.24
C LEU A 119 -8.21 0.94 1.76
N GLN A 120 -8.66 2.16 1.48
CA GLN A 120 -9.98 2.40 0.92
C GLN A 120 -9.89 2.43 -0.60
N MET A 121 -10.63 1.55 -1.24
CA MET A 121 -10.67 1.38 -2.69
C MET A 121 -12.05 1.75 -3.23
N PHE A 122 -12.10 2.26 -4.46
CA PHE A 122 -13.32 2.51 -5.21
C PHE A 122 -13.32 1.61 -6.46
N PRO A 123 -14.38 0.84 -6.73
CA PRO A 123 -14.58 0.21 -8.04
C PRO A 123 -14.57 1.26 -9.15
N GLY A 124 -13.89 1.02 -10.27
CA GLY A 124 -13.63 2.03 -11.30
C GLY A 124 -12.54 3.01 -10.88
N THR A 125 -12.74 4.30 -11.16
CA THR A 125 -11.87 5.38 -10.70
C THR A 125 -12.57 6.27 -9.68
N ILE A 126 -11.81 7.04 -8.90
CA ILE A 126 -12.37 7.99 -7.92
C ILE A 126 -13.27 9.01 -8.62
N GLN A 127 -12.94 9.43 -9.85
CA GLN A 127 -13.72 10.38 -10.62
C GLN A 127 -14.96 9.74 -11.28
N ARG A 128 -14.89 8.45 -11.61
CA ARG A 128 -15.99 7.67 -12.17
C ARG A 128 -16.16 6.35 -11.40
N PRO A 129 -16.76 6.40 -10.19
CA PRO A 129 -17.00 5.19 -9.41
C PRO A 129 -18.01 4.28 -10.11
N GLU A 130 -17.71 2.99 -10.16
CA GLU A 130 -18.58 1.94 -10.70
C GLU A 130 -19.35 1.18 -9.60
N GLY A 131 -19.18 1.58 -8.34
CA GLY A 131 -19.87 0.98 -7.20
C GLY A 131 -19.41 1.56 -5.87
N GLU A 132 -19.92 1.00 -4.77
CA GLU A 132 -19.61 1.46 -3.42
C GLU A 132 -18.14 1.25 -3.03
N PRO A 133 -17.55 2.15 -2.23
CA PRO A 133 -16.20 1.99 -1.71
C PRO A 133 -16.08 0.73 -0.87
N PHE A 134 -14.89 0.13 -0.85
CA PHE A 134 -14.61 -1.05 -0.02
C PHE A 134 -13.23 -0.96 0.61
N TRP A 135 -13.08 -1.66 1.73
CA TRP A 135 -11.83 -1.70 2.49
C TRP A 135 -11.02 -2.95 2.13
N VAL A 136 -9.73 -2.74 1.94
CA VAL A 136 -8.73 -3.79 1.75
C VAL A 136 -7.80 -3.76 2.95
N ARG A 137 -7.63 -4.90 3.60
CA ARG A 137 -6.81 -5.02 4.80
C ARG A 137 -5.39 -5.43 4.42
N LEU A 138 -4.41 -4.70 4.94
CA LEU A 138 -3.04 -5.14 5.04
C LEU A 138 -2.88 -5.82 6.39
N GLU A 139 -2.76 -7.15 6.38
CA GLU A 139 -2.55 -7.88 7.62
C GLU A 139 -1.26 -7.43 8.31
N PRO A 140 -1.26 -7.31 9.64
CA PRO A 140 -0.08 -6.89 10.38
C PRO A 140 1.12 -7.80 10.08
N PHE A 141 2.21 -7.21 9.61
CA PHE A 141 3.50 -7.88 9.49
C PHE A 141 4.47 -7.35 10.55
N ARG A 142 5.43 -8.19 10.93
CA ARG A 142 6.37 -7.87 12.00
C ARG A 142 7.46 -6.94 11.49
N LEU A 143 7.72 -5.87 12.23
CA LEU A 143 8.94 -5.09 12.17
C LEU A 143 9.93 -5.80 13.12
N TYR A 144 10.84 -6.60 12.57
CA TYR A 144 11.81 -7.36 13.37
C TYR A 144 13.22 -7.22 12.81
N VAL A 145 14.19 -6.98 13.69
CA VAL A 145 15.61 -6.93 13.34
C VAL A 145 16.05 -8.37 13.29
N THR A 146 16.46 -8.86 12.13
CA THR A 146 17.03 -10.19 12.03
C THR A 146 18.24 -10.26 12.97
N ASP A 147 18.22 -11.24 13.88
CA ASP A 147 19.40 -11.60 14.66
C ASP A 147 20.43 -12.13 13.64
N PHE A 148 21.41 -11.30 13.28
CA PHE A 148 22.57 -11.76 12.54
C PHE A 148 23.43 -12.56 13.52
N HIS A 149 23.32 -13.88 13.45
CA HIS A 149 24.28 -14.77 14.09
C HIS A 149 25.57 -14.74 13.26
N PHE A 150 26.61 -14.12 13.81
CA PHE A 150 27.99 -14.18 13.29
C PHE A 150 28.73 -15.36 13.90
#